data_AF-X6Q1I6-F1
#
_entry.id   AF-X6Q1I6-F1
#
_cell.length_a   1.000
_cell.length_b   1.000
_cell.length_c   1.000
_cell.angle_alpha   90.00
_cell.angle_beta   90.00
_cell.angle_gamma   90.00
#
_symmetry.space_group_name_H-M   'P 1'
#
loop_
_entity.id
_entity.type
_entity.pdbx_description
1 polymer ?
#
loop_
_entity_poly.entity_id
_entity_poly.type
_entity_poly.pdbx_seq_one_letter_code
_entity_poly.pdbx_strand_id
1 'polypeptide(L)'
;MGVEIIEKEVQKVVFNDKTYLLHESSSIDIKEKERFIFLSAYDEYIIAYKYRGDVLQASHNSKVFFPLILQNGRATGNWKMTLTRRNIAINTSYFDNNAPNKFICG
;
A
#
# COMPACT_ATOMS: atom_id res chain seq x y z
N MET A 1 2.15 -28.33 -8.76
CA MET A 1 0.90 -29.02 -8.37
C MET A 1 -0.32 -28.12 -8.14
N GLY A 2 -0.24 -26.93 -7.54
CA GLY A 2 -1.44 -26.06 -7.39
C GLY A 2 -1.71 -25.15 -8.60
N VAL A 3 -0.68 -24.44 -9.06
CA VAL A 3 -0.80 -23.41 -10.12
C VAL A 3 -1.07 -24.03 -11.50
N GLU A 4 -0.60 -25.25 -11.77
CA GLU A 4 -0.83 -25.97 -13.04
C GLU A 4 -2.33 -26.20 -13.32
N ILE A 5 -3.15 -26.33 -12.28
CA ILE A 5 -4.60 -26.58 -12.41
C ILE A 5 -5.32 -25.39 -13.03
N ILE A 6 -4.84 -24.18 -12.75
CA ILE A 6 -5.44 -22.91 -13.17
C ILE A 6 -4.59 -22.19 -14.24
N GLU A 7 -3.64 -22.90 -14.87
CA GLU A 7 -2.69 -22.26 -15.80
C GLU A 7 -3.37 -21.55 -16.97
N LYS A 8 -4.51 -22.10 -17.44
CA LYS A 8 -5.32 -21.53 -18.52
C LYS A 8 -6.18 -20.33 -18.11
N GLU A 9 -6.25 -20.03 -16.81
CA GLU A 9 -7.07 -18.96 -16.24
C GLU A 9 -6.20 -17.80 -15.72
N VAL A 10 -4.89 -17.88 -15.97
CA VAL A 10 -3.90 -16.96 -15.40
C VAL A 10 -3.01 -16.40 -16.49
N GLN A 11 -2.92 -15.07 -16.54
CA GLN A 11 -1.96 -14.35 -17.36
C GLN A 11 -0.68 -14.02 -16.59
N LYS A 12 0.47 -14.12 -17.26
CA LYS A 12 1.78 -13.75 -16.73
C LYS A 12 2.06 -12.28 -17.07
N VAL A 13 2.32 -11.46 -16.05
CA VAL A 13 2.67 -10.04 -16.20
C VAL A 13 4.07 -9.80 -15.64
N VAL A 14 4.94 -9.16 -16.41
CA VAL A 14 6.30 -8.82 -15.96
C VAL A 14 6.31 -7.37 -15.48
N PHE A 15 6.80 -7.15 -14.26
CA PHE A 15 6.96 -5.82 -13.68
C PHE A 15 8.17 -5.81 -12.74
N ASN A 16 9.09 -4.84 -12.90
CA ASN A 16 10.33 -4.72 -12.12
C ASN A 16 11.09 -6.05 -11.99
N ASP A 17 11.36 -6.70 -13.14
CA ASP A 17 12.06 -7.98 -13.24
C ASP A 17 11.44 -9.15 -12.46
N LYS A 18 10.16 -9.03 -12.10
CA LYS A 18 9.36 -10.09 -11.47
C LYS A 18 8.20 -10.48 -12.36
N THR A 19 7.87 -11.76 -12.35
CA THR A 19 6.68 -12.29 -13.01
C THR A 19 5.56 -12.45 -11.99
N TYR A 20 4.46 -11.76 -12.24
CA TYR A 20 3.20 -11.85 -11.51
C TYR A 20 2.22 -12.72 -12.29
N LEU A 21 1.39 -13.43 -11.55
CA LEU A 21 0.32 -14.26 -12.06
C LEU A 21 -1.00 -13.59 -11.70
N LEU A 22 -1.75 -13.15 -12.71
CA LEU A 22 -3.05 -12.51 -12.52
C LEU A 22 -4.11 -13.37 -13.15
N HIS A 23 -5.23 -13.56 -12.46
CA HIS A 23 -6.37 -14.28 -13.04
C HIS A 23 -6.95 -13.47 -14.22
N GLU A 24 -7.44 -14.14 -15.26
CA GLU A 24 -7.97 -13.50 -16.48
C GLU A 24 -9.14 -12.54 -16.21
N SER A 25 -9.93 -12.79 -15.16
CA SER A 25 -10.99 -11.87 -14.74
C SER A 25 -10.49 -10.58 -14.08
N SER A 26 -9.19 -10.48 -13.79
CA SER A 26 -8.62 -9.31 -13.13
C SER A 26 -8.63 -8.11 -14.08
N SER A 27 -9.45 -7.12 -13.77
CA SER A 27 -9.47 -5.86 -14.50
C SER A 27 -8.38 -4.94 -13.95
N ILE A 28 -7.35 -4.64 -14.73
CA ILE A 28 -6.32 -3.67 -14.34
C ILE A 28 -6.62 -2.34 -15.05
N ASP A 29 -7.45 -1.50 -14.43
CA ASP A 29 -7.60 -0.11 -14.85
C ASP A 29 -6.51 0.73 -14.18
N ILE A 30 -5.35 0.84 -14.82
CA ILE A 30 -4.23 1.65 -14.32
C ILE A 30 -4.55 3.11 -14.57
N LYS A 31 -5.28 3.72 -13.63
CA LYS A 31 -5.37 5.18 -13.55
C LYS A 31 -4.13 5.71 -12.83
N GLU A 32 -3.21 6.27 -13.61
CA GLU A 32 -2.13 7.14 -13.13
C GLU A 32 -2.73 8.44 -12.59
N LYS A 33 -3.28 8.36 -11.39
CA LYS A 33 -3.67 9.52 -10.60
C LYS A 33 -2.95 9.47 -9.28
N GLU A 34 -2.41 10.61 -8.87
CA GLU A 34 -1.86 10.76 -7.53
C GLU A 34 -2.92 10.42 -6.48
N ARG A 35 -2.61 9.44 -5.63
CA ARG A 35 -3.54 8.91 -4.62
C ARG A 35 -2.87 8.85 -3.26
N PHE A 36 -3.58 9.36 -2.26
CA PHE A 36 -3.23 9.26 -0.85
C PHE A 36 -4.27 8.41 -0.12
N ILE A 37 -3.81 7.43 0.65
CA ILE A 37 -4.67 6.52 1.42
C ILE A 37 -4.15 6.43 2.85
N PHE A 38 -5.03 6.63 3.83
CA PHE A 38 -4.77 6.29 5.22
C PHE A 38 -5.15 4.83 5.46
N LEU A 39 -4.14 3.97 5.48
CA LEU A 39 -4.29 2.55 5.70
C LEU A 39 -4.37 2.28 7.21
N SER A 40 -5.33 1.44 7.60
CA SER A 40 -5.50 1.06 8.99
C SER A 40 -4.34 0.20 9.51
N ALA A 41 -4.23 0.04 10.82
CA ALA A 41 -3.31 -0.95 11.38
C ALA A 41 -3.81 -2.37 11.05
N TYR A 42 -2.89 -3.31 10.84
CA TYR A 42 -3.19 -4.71 10.49
C TYR A 42 -3.98 -4.89 9.18
N ASP A 43 -3.86 -3.94 8.26
CA ASP A 43 -4.56 -3.99 6.98
C ASP A 43 -3.96 -5.05 6.03
N GLU A 44 -4.83 -5.83 5.38
CA GLU A 44 -4.47 -6.94 4.50
C GLU A 44 -3.56 -6.51 3.35
N TYR A 45 -3.66 -5.26 2.89
CA TYR A 45 -2.77 -4.72 1.84
C TYR A 45 -1.28 -4.92 2.15
N ILE A 46 -0.90 -4.89 3.44
CA ILE A 46 0.49 -5.05 3.88
C ILE A 46 0.75 -6.45 4.44
N ILE A 47 -0.21 -7.01 5.20
CA ILE A 47 0.03 -8.25 5.95
C ILE A 47 -0.25 -9.52 5.15
N ALA A 48 -1.07 -9.46 4.09
CA ALA A 48 -1.40 -10.64 3.29
C ALA A 48 -0.23 -11.14 2.45
N TYR A 49 0.73 -10.25 2.13
CA TYR A 49 1.87 -10.58 1.28
C TYR A 49 3.14 -10.81 2.09
N LYS A 50 3.77 -11.99 1.87
CA LYS A 50 5.09 -12.31 2.44
C LYS A 50 6.16 -11.34 1.94
N TYR A 51 6.11 -10.99 0.66
CA TYR A 51 6.98 -9.98 0.06
C TYR A 51 6.21 -8.66 -0.07
N ARG A 52 6.77 -7.60 0.49
CA ARG A 52 6.15 -6.26 0.55
C ARG A 52 7.11 -5.12 0.20
N GLY A 53 8.28 -5.44 -0.36
CA GLY A 53 9.33 -4.47 -0.65
C GLY A 53 8.93 -3.41 -1.69
N ASP A 54 7.92 -3.69 -2.50
CA ASP A 54 7.40 -2.73 -3.49
C ASP A 54 6.55 -1.64 -2.82
N VAL A 55 6.00 -1.94 -1.63
CA VAL A 55 5.13 -1.06 -0.85
C VAL A 55 5.88 -0.41 0.31
N LEU A 56 6.62 -1.19 1.10
CA LEU A 56 7.31 -0.77 2.32
C LEU A 56 8.79 -1.14 2.25
N GLN A 57 9.68 -0.15 2.39
CA GLN A 57 11.11 -0.40 2.42
C GLN A 57 11.53 -1.29 3.60
N ALA A 58 12.58 -2.08 3.41
CA ALA A 58 13.05 -3.05 4.40
C ALA A 58 13.45 -2.41 5.74
N SER A 59 13.98 -1.17 5.71
CA SER A 59 14.30 -0.36 6.90
C SER A 59 13.09 -0.09 7.80
N HIS A 60 11.88 -0.11 7.23
CA HIS A 60 10.62 0.18 7.90
C HIS A 60 9.80 -1.09 8.21
N ASN A 61 10.37 -2.29 8.12
CA ASN A 61 9.65 -3.55 8.35
C ASN A 61 9.01 -3.67 9.75
N SER A 62 9.53 -2.99 10.76
CA SER A 62 8.91 -2.93 12.10
C SER A 62 7.58 -2.17 12.10
N LYS A 63 7.26 -1.42 11.04
CA LYS A 63 6.06 -0.59 10.90
C LYS A 63 4.85 -1.30 10.26
N VAL A 64 4.98 -2.58 9.95
CA VAL A 64 3.96 -3.41 9.25
C VAL A 64 2.61 -3.46 9.99
N PHE A 65 2.62 -3.35 11.31
CA PHE A 65 1.40 -3.41 12.14
C PHE A 65 0.87 -2.04 12.57
N PHE A 66 1.42 -0.96 12.02
CA PHE A 66 1.00 0.40 12.35
C PHE A 66 0.11 0.98 11.24
N PRO A 67 -0.73 1.98 11.54
CA PRO A 67 -1.45 2.70 10.50
C PRO A 67 -0.45 3.40 9.57
N LEU A 68 -0.63 3.27 8.26
CA LEU A 68 0.30 3.77 7.24
C LEU A 68 -0.36 4.82 6.35
N ILE A 69 0.44 5.76 5.88
CA ILE A 69 0.10 6.68 4.81
C ILE A 69 0.65 6.06 3.53
N LEU A 70 -0.22 5.75 2.56
CA LEU A 70 0.19 5.32 1.23
C LEU A 70 0.11 6.49 0.27
N GLN A 71 1.18 6.74 -0.48
CA GLN A 71 1.19 7.61 -1.65
C GLN A 71 1.50 6.76 -2.87
N ASN A 72 0.58 6.74 -3.85
CA ASN A 72 0.70 5.95 -5.07
C ASN A 72 1.03 4.47 -4.80
N GLY A 73 0.41 3.89 -3.76
CA GLY A 73 0.63 2.50 -3.36
C GLY A 73 1.90 2.23 -2.57
N ARG A 74 2.73 3.24 -2.28
CA ARG A 74 3.93 3.12 -1.44
C ARG A 74 3.72 3.72 -0.06
N ALA A 75 4.19 3.05 0.98
CA ALA A 75 4.13 3.53 2.35
C ALA A 75 5.16 4.66 2.56
N THR A 76 4.67 5.86 2.89
CA THR A 76 5.50 7.06 3.08
C THR A 76 5.51 7.57 4.51
N GLY A 77 4.64 7.06 5.38
CA GLY A 77 4.61 7.46 6.79
C GLY A 77 3.61 6.70 7.62
N ASN A 78 3.46 7.10 8.88
CA ASN A 78 2.40 6.68 9.78
C ASN A 78 1.39 7.80 10.03
N TRP A 79 0.18 7.43 10.41
CA TRP A 79 -0.82 8.37 10.92
C TRP A 79 -1.42 7.87 12.23
N LYS A 80 -1.99 8.78 13.01
CA LYS A 80 -2.69 8.48 14.26
C LYS A 80 -3.86 9.44 14.43
N MET A 81 -5.05 8.88 14.61
CA MET A 81 -6.20 9.65 15.08
C MET A 81 -6.18 9.77 16.60
N THR A 82 -6.42 10.97 17.11
CA THR A 82 -6.63 11.25 18.53
C THR A 82 -8.02 11.82 18.70
N LEU A 83 -8.85 11.12 19.47
CA LEU A 83 -10.21 11.55 19.81
C LEU A 83 -10.22 12.11 21.24
N THR A 84 -10.71 13.34 21.38
CA THR A 84 -11.02 13.96 22.66
C THR A 84 -12.51 14.31 22.69
N ARG A 85 -13.07 14.60 23.87
CA ARG A 85 -14.49 14.97 24.02
C ARG A 85 -14.92 16.14 23.13
N ARG A 86 -13.99 17.02 22.71
CA ARG A 86 -14.28 18.23 21.94
C ARG A 86 -13.60 18.29 20.57
N ASN A 87 -12.71 17.35 20.25
CA ASN A 87 -11.88 17.47 19.05
C ASN A 87 -11.41 16.11 18.53
N ILE A 88 -11.29 16.03 17.20
CA ILE A 88 -10.65 14.94 16.47
C ILE A 88 -9.41 15.52 15.80
N ALA A 89 -8.24 14.97 16.10
CA ALA A 89 -6.98 15.35 15.46
C ALA A 89 -6.36 14.16 14.73
N ILE A 90 -5.88 14.40 13.51
CA ILE A 90 -5.09 13.42 12.74
C ILE A 90 -3.66 13.92 12.70
N ASN A 91 -2.76 13.15 13.31
CA ASN A 91 -1.32 13.43 13.31
C ASN A 91 -0.63 12.50 12.33
N THR A 92 0.32 13.03 11.55
CA THR A 92 1.09 12.28 10.55
C THR A 92 2.58 12.37 10.85
N SER A 93 3.32 11.31 10.55
CA SER A 93 4.78 11.26 10.63
C SER A 93 5.35 10.55 9.40
N TYR A 94 6.14 11.23 8.59
CA TYR A 94 6.75 10.68 7.39
C TYR A 94 8.05 9.94 7.69
N PHE A 95 8.37 8.90 6.91
CA PHE A 95 9.58 8.09 7.07
C PHE A 95 10.84 8.82 6.60
N ASP A 96 10.74 9.55 5.49
CA ASP A 96 11.80 10.38 4.92
C ASP A 96 11.42 11.88 4.99
N ASN A 97 12.36 12.78 4.70
CA ASN A 97 12.09 14.23 4.57
C ASN A 97 11.17 14.61 3.39
N ASN A 98 10.58 13.63 2.71
CA ASN A 98 9.66 13.80 1.58
C ASN A 98 8.21 14.00 2.04
N ALA A 99 7.99 14.85 3.05
CA ALA A 99 6.63 15.30 3.34
C ALA A 99 6.04 15.94 2.07
N PRO A 100 4.81 15.58 1.66
CA PRO A 100 4.21 16.15 0.46
C PRO A 100 4.09 17.66 0.62
N ASN A 101 4.55 18.41 -0.40
CA ASN A 101 4.63 19.87 -0.36
C ASN A 101 3.28 20.58 -0.17
N LYS A 102 2.15 19.87 -0.31
CA LYS A 102 0.81 20.34 0.03
C LYS A 102 -0.18 19.18 0.02
N PHE A 103 -0.97 19.01 1.08
CA PHE A 103 -2.20 18.21 0.98
C PHE A 103 -3.24 19.06 0.26
N ILE A 104 -3.51 18.78 -1.01
CA ILE A 104 -4.64 19.39 -1.71
C ILE A 104 -5.84 18.49 -1.46
N CYS A 105 -6.67 18.88 -0.51
CA CYS A 105 -8.03 18.35 -0.39
C CYS A 105 -8.84 19.00 -1.51
N GLY A 106 -9.22 18.22 -2.52
CA GLY A 106 -10.18 18.63 -3.55
C GLY A 106 -11.62 18.38 -3.12
#